data_AF-A0A526YP89-F1
#
_entry.id   AF-A0A526YP89-F1
#
_cell.length_a   1.000
_cell.length_b   1.000
_cell.length_c   1.000
_cell.angle_alpha   90.00
_cell.angle_beta   90.00
_cell.angle_gamma   90.00
#
_symmetry.space_group_name_H-M   'P 1'
#
loop_
_entity.id
_entity.type
_entity.pdbx_description
1 polymer ?
#
loop_
_entity_poly.entity_id
_entity_poly.type
_entity_poly.pdbx_seq_one_letter_code
_entity_poly.pdbx_strand_id
1 'polypeptide(L)' 'MALSTGFWAFKTLAAAHELDLFSRLAGGAGTTVAELAEALSLHQRPAEMLLTGCAALGLLEKTGGRYRNTPLSET' A
#
# COMPACT_ATOMS: atom_id res chain seq x y z
N MET A 1 3.44 -23.65 5.16
CA MET A 1 2.99 -22.52 4.31
C MET A 1 3.23 -21.13 4.92
N ALA A 2 3.32 -20.96 6.25
CA ALA A 2 3.47 -19.63 6.87
C ALA A 2 4.76 -18.86 6.52
N LEU A 3 5.86 -19.57 6.23
CA LEU A 3 7.14 -18.94 5.88
C LEU A 3 7.11 -18.21 4.53
N SER A 4 6.45 -18.79 3.52
CA SER A 4 6.33 -18.18 2.20
C SER A 4 5.45 -16.93 2.21
N THR A 5 4.37 -16.94 3.00
CA THR A 5 3.51 -15.76 3.20
C THR A 5 4.21 -14.68 4.01
N GLY A 6 5.03 -15.04 5.01
CA GLY A 6 5.81 -14.07 5.79
C GLY A 6 6.86 -13.34 4.94
N PHE A 7 7.57 -14.04 4.07
CA PHE A 7 8.52 -13.43 3.15
C PHE A 7 7.86 -12.44 2.17
N TRP A 8 6.71 -12.83 1.61
CA TRP A 8 5.96 -11.95 0.71
C TRP A 8 5.39 -10.73 1.43
N ALA A 9 4.87 -10.89 2.65
CA ALA A 9 4.39 -9.81 3.49
C ALA A 9 5.50 -8.79 3.80
N PHE A 10 6.68 -9.27 4.17
CA PHE A 10 7.83 -8.41 4.45
C PHE A 10 8.27 -7.63 3.21
N LYS A 11 8.36 -8.28 2.04
CA LYS A 11 8.70 -7.61 0.78
C LYS A 11 7.69 -6.52 0.41
N THR A 12 6.40 -6.77 0.61
CA THR A 12 5.34 -5.77 0.38
C THR A 12 5.49 -4.58 1.32
N LEU A 13 5.75 -4.82 2.61
CA LEU A 13 5.99 -3.76 3.58
C LEU A 13 7.25 -2.95 3.23
N ALA A 14 8.35 -3.63 2.89
CA ALA A 14 9.59 -2.98 2.50
C ALA A 14 9.40 -2.10 1.25
N ALA A 15 8.72 -2.60 0.22
CA ALA A 15 8.42 -1.80 -0.98
C ALA A 15 7.51 -0.60 -0.67
N ALA A 16 6.50 -0.77 0.18
CA ALA A 16 5.64 0.34 0.59
C ALA A 16 6.41 1.42 1.37
N HIS A 17 7.39 1.01 2.18
CA HIS A 17 8.26 1.92 2.91
C HIS A 17 9.27 2.62 1.97
N GLU A 18 9.93 1.88 1.07
CA GLU A 18 10.87 2.45 0.08
C GLU A 18 10.21 3.46 -0.88
N LEU A 19 8.90 3.32 -1.11
CA LEU A 19 8.11 4.21 -1.96
C LEU A 19 7.43 5.36 -1.18
N ASP A 20 7.71 5.47 0.12
CA ASP A 20 7.07 6.44 1.03
C ASP A 20 5.53 6.42 0.96
N LEU A 21 4.95 5.24 0.73
CA LEU A 21 3.50 5.09 0.54
C LEU A 21 2.72 5.59 1.75
N PHE A 22 3.13 5.18 2.95
CA PHE A 22 2.44 5.51 4.20
C PHE A 22 2.55 7.00 4.51
N SER A 23 3.72 7.60 4.28
CA SER A 23 3.92 9.04 4.47
C SER A 23 3.10 9.88 3.49
N ARG A 24 2.90 9.41 2.25
CA ARG A 24 2.00 10.07 1.27
C ARG A 24 0.53 9.98 1.64
N LEU A 25 0.14 8.93 2.37
CA LEU A 25 -1.22 8.70 2.85
C LEU A 25 -1.46 9.23 4.28
N ALA A 26 -0.43 9.83 4.89
CA ALA A 26 -0.53 10.40 6.23
C ALA A 26 -1.57 11.53 6.27
N GLY A 27 -2.26 11.65 7.40
CA GLY A 27 -3.34 12.64 7.57
C GLY A 27 -4.69 12.24 6.96
N GLY A 28 -4.89 10.96 6.65
CA GLY A 28 -6.18 10.42 6.20
C GLY A 28 -6.53 10.69 4.74
N ALA A 29 -5.58 11.20 3.95
CA ALA A 29 -5.73 11.33 2.51
C ALA A 29 -5.83 9.93 1.89
N GLY A 30 -6.89 9.67 1.11
CA GLY A 30 -7.05 8.39 0.41
C GLY A 30 -6.56 8.46 -1.02
N THR A 31 -5.72 7.53 -1.46
CA THR A 31 -5.23 7.44 -2.84
C THR A 31 -5.99 6.41 -3.66
N THR A 32 -6.15 6.66 -4.95
CA THR A 32 -6.52 5.62 -5.92
C THR A 32 -5.27 4.95 -6.47
N VAL A 33 -5.45 3.82 -7.16
CA VAL A 33 -4.37 3.13 -7.89
C VAL A 33 -3.76 4.06 -8.96
N ALA A 34 -4.59 4.84 -9.66
CA ALA A 34 -4.14 5.76 -10.69
C ALA A 34 -3.31 6.91 -10.11
N GLU A 35 -3.80 7.55 -9.04
CA GLU A 35 -3.07 8.61 -8.33
C GLU A 35 -1.72 8.10 -7.80
N LEU A 36 -1.67 6.88 -7.27
CA LEU A 36 -0.42 6.28 -6.80
C LEU A 36 0.54 5.96 -7.96
N ALA A 37 0.02 5.39 -9.04
CA ALA A 37 0.79 5.06 -10.23
C ALA A 37 1.44 6.32 -10.83
N GLU A 38 0.72 7.43 -10.92
CA GLU A 38 1.28 8.72 -11.34
C GLU A 38 2.31 9.26 -10.34
N ALA A 39 1.96 9.28 -9.05
CA ALA A 39 2.80 9.85 -8.00
C ALA A 39 4.15 9.12 -7.82
N LEU A 40 4.19 7.82 -8.14
CA LEU A 40 5.38 6.98 -8.08
C LEU A 40 5.97 6.68 -9.47
N SER A 41 5.39 7.22 -10.55
CA SER A 41 5.75 6.89 -11.93
C SER A 41 5.82 5.37 -12.19
N LEU A 42 4.89 4.63 -11.60
CA LEU A 42 4.74 3.19 -11.73
C LEU A 42 3.64 2.85 -12.75
N HIS A 43 3.73 1.66 -13.33
CA HIS A 43 2.60 1.12 -14.07
C HIS A 43 1.42 0.83 -13.12
N GLN A 44 0.19 0.94 -13.65
CA GLN A 44 -1.04 0.73 -12.87
C GLN A 44 -1.08 -0.64 -12.18
N ARG A 45 -0.63 -1.69 -12.88
CA ARG A 45 -0.65 -3.07 -12.37
C ARG A 45 0.25 -3.29 -11.14
N PRO A 46 1.55 -2.92 -11.14
CA PRO A 46 2.37 -3.02 -9.94
C PRO A 46 1.89 -2.11 -8.80
N ALA A 47 1.37 -0.92 -9.09
CA ALA A 47 0.77 -0.05 -8.07
C ALA A 47 -0.47 -0.71 -7.42
N GLU A 48 -1.33 -1.35 -8.22
CA GLU A 48 -2.48 -2.10 -7.72
C GLU A 48 -2.06 -3.29 -6.86
N MET A 49 -1.02 -4.02 -7.29
CA MET A 49 -0.49 -5.16 -6.53
C MET A 49 0.05 -4.71 -5.17
N LEU A 50 0.78 -3.60 -5.11
CA LEU A 50 1.30 -3.04 -3.86
C LEU A 50 0.15 -2.65 -2.92
N LEU A 51 -0.81 -1.84 -3.40
CA LEU A 51 -1.96 -1.40 -2.60
C LEU A 51 -2.81 -2.57 -2.11
N THR A 52 -3.04 -3.56 -2.96
CA THR A 52 -3.80 -4.76 -2.61
C THR A 52 -3.03 -5.63 -1.62
N GLY A 53 -1.72 -5.74 -1.76
CA GLY A 53 -0.86 -6.43 -0.79
C GLY A 53 -0.90 -5.75 0.58
N CYS A 54 -0.72 -4.43 0.63
CA CYS A 54 -0.83 -3.68 1.88
C CYS A 54 -2.23 -3.78 2.51
N ALA A 55 -3.29 -3.75 1.70
CA ALA A 55 -4.65 -3.96 2.20
C ALA A 55 -4.88 -5.37 2.76
N ALA A 56 -4.34 -6.40 2.09
CA ALA A 56 -4.41 -7.78 2.56
C ALA A 56 -3.64 -7.99 3.89
N LEU A 57 -2.60 -7.19 4.13
CA LEU A 57 -1.85 -7.17 5.40
C LEU A 57 -2.54 -6.35 6.51
N GLY A 58 -3.67 -5.68 6.21
CA GLY A 58 -4.35 -4.79 7.15
C GLY A 58 -3.66 -3.44 7.36
N LEU A 59 -2.66 -3.12 6.53
CA LEU A 59 -1.91 -1.87 6.57
C LEU A 59 -2.68 -0.72 5.92
N LEU A 60 -3.50 -1.05 4.92
CA LEU A 60 -4.39 -0.11 4.24
C LEU A 60 -5.84 -0.59 4.31
N GLU A 61 -6.77 0.36 4.37
CA GLU A 61 -8.19 0.10 4.16
C GLU A 61 -8.60 0.58 2.76
N LYS A 62 -9.48 -0.17 2.10
CA LYS A 62 -10.04 0.21 0.80
C LYS A 62 -11.49 0.64 0.98
N THR A 63 -11.77 1.93 0.79
CA THR A 63 -13.10 2.53 0.95
C THR A 63 -13.46 3.31 -0.32
N GLY A 64 -14.54 2.93 -0.99
CA GLY A 64 -15.03 3.62 -2.18
C GLY A 64 -14.02 3.69 -3.34
N GLY A 65 -13.15 2.68 -3.48
CA GLY A 65 -12.11 2.65 -4.52
C GLY A 65 -10.84 3.45 -4.19
N ARG A 66 -10.76 4.05 -2.99
CA ARG A 66 -9.57 4.70 -2.45
C ARG A 66 -8.95 3.85 -1.35
N TYR A 67 -7.64 3.91 -1.22
CA TYR A 67 -6.84 3.26 -0.19
C TYR A 67 -6.37 4.31 0.82
N ARG A 68 -6.52 4.03 2.11
CA ARG A 68 -6.08 4.88 3.22
C ARG A 68 -5.24 4.09 4.21
N ASN A 69 -4.36 4.78 4.94
CA ASN A 69 -3.66 4.16 6.05
C ASN A 69 -4.65 3.69 7.11
N THR A 70 -4.45 2.48 7.61
CA THR A 70 -5.07 2.06 8.87
C THR A 70 -4.26 2.59 10.05
N PRO A 71 -4.79 2.54 11.28
CA PRO A 71 -4.03 2.93 12.48
C PRO A 71 -2.71 2.16 12.69
N LEU A 72 -2.52 1.01 12.01
CA LEU A 72 -1.28 0.23 12.07
C LEU A 72 -0.15 0.84 11.24
N SER A 73 -0.49 1.61 10.21
CA SER A 73 0.47 2.22 9.27
C SER A 73 0.41 3.74 9.27
N GLU A 74 -0.46 4.30 10.11
CA GLU A 74 -0.51 5.73 10.35
C GLU A 74 0.72 6.11 11.19
N THR A 75 1.62 6.88 10.58
CA THR A 75 2.88 7.35 11.16
C THR A 75 2.91 8.87 11.19
#